data_AF-A0A349HM92-F1
#
_entry.id   AF-A0A349HM92-F1
#
_cell.length_a   1.000
_cell.length_b   1.000
_cell.length_c   1.000
_cell.angle_alpha   90.00
_cell.angle_beta   90.00
_cell.angle_gamma   90.00
#
_symmetry.space_group_name_H-M   'P 1'
#
loop_
_entity.id
_entity.type
_entity.pdbx_description
1 polymer ?
#
loop_
_entity_poly.entity_id
_entity_poly.type
_entity_poly.pdbx_seq_one_letter_code
_entity_poly.pdbx_strand_id
1 'polypeptide(L)'
;MATLDEKIAELNRKYAAALGGRVAEIEAHLKAYESGGTANDLEKLYKAAHAVAGSARTFGLPEVTLKAKELELAARDYSDTKILHEKLSALKDCISS
;
A
#
# COMPACT_ATOMS: atom_id res chain seq x y z
N MET A 1 31.86 -0.12 13.35
CA MET A 1 30.77 0.77 12.90
C MET A 1 30.19 0.17 11.64
N ALA A 2 28.86 0.05 11.54
CA ALA A 2 28.23 -0.40 10.31
C ALA A 2 28.47 0.62 9.19
N THR A 3 28.75 0.13 7.98
CA THR A 3 28.93 0.93 6.78
C THR A 3 27.60 1.57 6.35
N LEU A 4 27.66 2.54 5.43
CA LEU A 4 26.46 3.16 4.88
C LEU A 4 25.58 2.13 4.16
N ASP A 5 26.19 1.21 3.41
CA ASP A 5 25.49 0.14 2.70
C ASP A 5 24.78 -0.82 3.65
N GLU A 6 25.41 -1.18 4.77
CA GLU A 6 24.80 -2.03 5.79
C GLU A 6 23.58 -1.38 6.44
N LYS A 7 23.64 -0.07 6.68
CA LYS A 7 22.50 0.70 7.22
C LYS A 7 21.35 0.80 6.22
N ILE A 8 21.64 1.03 4.94
CA ILE A 8 20.62 1.05 3.87
C ILE A 8 19.96 -0.32 3.74
N ALA A 9 20.75 -1.39 3.74
CA ALA A 9 20.24 -2.75 3.68
C ALA A 9 19.35 -3.09 4.90
N GLU A 10 19.72 -2.62 6.10
CA GLU A 10 18.89 -2.77 7.30
C GLU A 10 17.56 -2.03 7.19
N LEU A 11 17.58 -0.79 6.68
CA LEU A 11 16.37 -0.01 6.46
C LEU A 11 15.43 -0.67 5.44
N ASN A 12 15.97 -1.19 4.34
CA ASN A 12 15.20 -1.93 3.34
C ASN A 12 14.56 -3.19 3.94
N ARG A 13 15.30 -3.95 4.76
CA ARG A 13 14.76 -5.12 5.47
C ARG A 13 13.62 -4.75 6.42
N LYS A 14 13.78 -3.69 7.20
CA LYS A 14 12.72 -3.19 8.10
C LYS A 14 11.49 -2.74 7.33
N TYR A 15 11.69 -2.05 6.21
CA TYR A 15 10.59 -1.63 5.35
C TYR A 15 9.84 -2.83 4.78
N ALA A 16 10.55 -3.81 4.20
CA ALA A 16 9.95 -5.03 3.66
C ALA A 16 9.14 -5.79 4.72
N ALA A 17 9.68 -5.92 5.95
CA ALA A 17 8.97 -6.56 7.06
C ALA A 17 7.69 -5.80 7.48
N ALA A 18 7.69 -4.47 7.39
CA ALA A 18 6.53 -3.64 7.72
C ALA A 18 5.47 -3.58 6.60
N LEU A 19 5.87 -3.88 5.36
CA LEU A 19 5.03 -3.69 4.19
C LEU A 19 3.77 -4.56 4.22
N GLY A 20 3.87 -5.81 4.67
CA GLY A 20 2.72 -6.69 4.85
C GLY A 20 1.67 -6.13 5.81
N GLY A 21 2.11 -5.55 6.93
CA GLY A 21 1.20 -4.91 7.90
C GLY A 21 0.47 -3.70 7.31
N ARG A 22 1.17 -2.89 6.50
CA ARG A 22 0.57 -1.73 5.82
C ARG A 22 -0.46 -2.15 4.77
N VAL A 23 -0.20 -3.22 4.03
CA VAL A 23 -1.17 -3.76 3.06
C VAL A 23 -2.38 -4.39 3.78
N ALA A 24 -2.18 -5.02 4.94
CA ALA A 24 -3.29 -5.49 5.77
C ALA A 24 -4.16 -4.33 6.31
N GLU A 25 -3.56 -3.19 6.66
CA GLU A 25 -4.29 -1.98 7.04
C GLU A 25 -5.15 -1.43 5.89
N ILE A 26 -4.60 -1.38 4.67
CA ILE A 26 -5.34 -1.04 3.45
C ILE A 26 -6.53 -2.00 3.25
N GLU A 27 -6.32 -3.31 3.41
CA GLU A 27 -7.39 -4.32 3.31
C GLU A 27 -8.49 -4.10 4.36
N ALA A 28 -8.13 -3.70 5.57
CA ALA A 28 -9.09 -3.39 6.63
C ALA A 28 -9.95 -2.16 6.29
N HIS A 29 -9.37 -1.12 5.70
CA HIS A 29 -10.13 0.06 5.24
C HIS A 29 -11.09 -0.27 4.11
N LEU A 30 -10.68 -1.13 3.16
CA LEU A 30 -11.58 -1.58 2.10
C LEU A 30 -12.77 -2.37 2.68
N LYS A 31 -12.53 -3.31 3.60
CA LYS A 31 -13.61 -4.07 4.27
C LYS A 31 -14.55 -3.17 5.06
N ALA A 32 -14.02 -2.15 5.75
CA ALA A 32 -14.82 -1.17 6.46
C ALA A 32 -15.70 -0.35 5.50
N TYR A 33 -15.12 0.07 4.38
CA TYR A 33 -15.86 0.76 3.31
C TYR A 33 -16.96 -0.12 2.71
N GLU A 34 -16.71 -1.40 2.46
CA GLU A 34 -17.73 -2.34 1.97
C GLU A 34 -18.89 -2.53 2.97
N SER A 35 -18.59 -2.49 4.27
CA SER A 35 -19.59 -2.71 5.32
C SER A 35 -20.40 -1.45 5.63
N GLY A 36 -19.76 -0.28 5.59
CA GLY A 36 -20.36 0.99 6.03
C GLY A 36 -20.65 2.00 4.91
N GLY A 37 -20.03 1.84 3.74
CA GLY A 37 -20.18 2.73 2.59
C GLY A 37 -19.72 4.18 2.84
N THR A 38 -18.94 4.45 3.88
CA THR A 38 -18.64 5.82 4.29
C THR A 38 -17.49 6.41 3.48
N ALA A 39 -17.62 7.67 3.07
CA ALA A 39 -16.55 8.40 2.39
C ALA A 39 -15.27 8.51 3.24
N ASN A 40 -15.41 8.48 4.57
CA ASN A 40 -14.27 8.50 5.50
C ASN A 40 -13.42 7.23 5.38
N ASP A 41 -14.03 6.05 5.19
CA ASP A 41 -13.27 4.81 5.05
C ASP A 41 -12.56 4.73 3.69
N LEU A 42 -13.18 5.27 2.64
CA LEU A 42 -12.54 5.44 1.34
C LEU A 42 -11.37 6.44 1.39
N GLU A 43 -11.50 7.53 2.16
CA GLU A 43 -10.41 8.48 2.40
C GLU A 43 -9.24 7.83 3.14
N LYS A 44 -9.52 6.98 4.15
CA LYS A 44 -8.48 6.22 4.85
C LYS A 44 -7.77 5.24 3.92
N LEU A 45 -8.52 4.52 3.08
CA LEU A 45 -7.96 3.64 2.05
C LEU A 45 -7.01 4.40 1.12
N TYR A 46 -7.46 5.55 0.61
CA TYR A 46 -6.66 6.46 -0.22
C TYR A 46 -5.37 6.87 0.49
N LYS A 47 -5.45 7.38 1.73
CA LYS A 47 -4.27 7.84 2.49
C LYS A 47 -3.29 6.71 2.77
N ALA A 48 -3.77 5.52 3.11
CA ALA A 48 -2.93 4.36 3.36
C ALA A 48 -2.22 3.90 2.07
N ALA A 49 -2.92 3.81 0.95
CA ALA A 49 -2.33 3.51 -0.36
C ALA A 49 -1.29 4.56 -0.78
N HIS A 50 -1.58 5.85 -0.58
CA HIS A 50 -0.66 6.95 -0.85
C HIS A 50 0.64 6.83 -0.02
N ALA A 51 0.52 6.52 1.28
CA ALA A 51 1.67 6.34 2.16
C ALA A 51 2.56 5.16 1.70
N VAL A 52 1.96 4.05 1.26
CA VAL A 52 2.69 2.91 0.70
C VAL A 52 3.38 3.31 -0.61
N ALA A 53 2.68 3.97 -1.54
CA ALA A 53 3.28 4.42 -2.80
C ALA A 53 4.47 5.37 -2.57
N GLY A 54 4.30 6.37 -1.71
CA GLY A 54 5.34 7.35 -1.39
C GLY A 54 6.56 6.71 -0.73
N SER A 55 6.34 5.83 0.26
CA SER A 55 7.46 5.21 0.96
C SER A 55 8.14 4.10 0.14
N ALA A 56 7.41 3.29 -0.63
CA ALA A 56 7.98 2.27 -1.50
C ALA A 56 8.96 2.87 -2.52
N ARG A 57 8.66 4.08 -3.02
CA ARG A 57 9.55 4.82 -3.91
C ARG A 57 10.88 5.16 -3.24
N THR A 58 10.84 5.59 -1.97
CA THR A 58 12.04 5.92 -1.20
C THR A 58 12.94 4.70 -1.01
N PHE A 59 12.37 3.51 -0.87
CA PHE A 59 13.11 2.26 -0.66
C PHE A 59 13.42 1.48 -1.95
N GLY A 60 13.20 2.08 -3.12
CA GLY A 60 13.58 1.48 -4.40
C GLY A 60 12.70 0.31 -4.84
N LEU A 61 11.41 0.33 -4.50
CA LEU A 61 10.43 -0.70 -4.85
C LEU A 61 9.45 -0.17 -5.92
N PRO A 62 9.85 -0.13 -7.21
CA PRO A 62 9.08 0.51 -8.27
C PRO A 62 7.73 -0.18 -8.54
N GLU A 63 7.67 -1.51 -8.46
CA GLU A 63 6.42 -2.26 -8.69
C GLU A 63 5.40 -2.00 -7.59
N VAL A 64 5.82 -2.08 -6.32
CA VAL A 64 4.99 -1.74 -5.16
C VAL A 64 4.51 -0.29 -5.26
N THR A 65 5.39 0.64 -5.66
CA THR A 65 5.04 2.05 -5.88
C THR A 65 3.94 2.20 -6.91
N LEU A 66 4.07 1.53 -8.07
CA LEU A 66 3.11 1.60 -9.15
C LEU A 66 1.75 1.03 -8.72
N LYS A 67 1.73 -0.17 -8.12
CA LYS A 67 0.47 -0.83 -7.71
C LYS A 67 -0.23 -0.12 -6.57
N ALA A 68 0.51 0.39 -5.59
CA ALA A 68 -0.06 1.23 -4.55
C ALA A 68 -0.62 2.54 -5.12
N LYS A 69 0.02 3.13 -6.14
CA LYS A 69 -0.48 4.32 -6.82
C LYS A 69 -1.75 4.05 -7.62
N GLU A 70 -1.83 2.91 -8.31
CA GLU A 70 -3.07 2.49 -8.99
C GLU A 70 -4.24 2.36 -7.99
N LEU A 71 -3.99 1.76 -6.81
CA LEU A 71 -4.99 1.66 -5.75
C LEU A 71 -5.36 3.03 -5.15
N GLU A 72 -4.38 3.91 -4.93
CA GLU A 72 -4.60 5.29 -4.48
C GLU A 72 -5.53 6.03 -5.43
N LEU A 73 -5.26 5.99 -6.74
CA LEU A 73 -6.08 6.65 -7.75
C LEU A 73 -7.47 6.00 -7.83
N ALA A 74 -7.55 4.68 -7.74
CA ALA A 74 -8.83 3.98 -7.68
C ALA A 74 -9.67 4.48 -6.50
N ALA A 75 -9.12 4.52 -5.28
CA ALA A 75 -9.83 4.96 -4.09
C ALA A 75 -10.27 6.44 -4.16
N ARG A 76 -9.56 7.28 -4.92
CA ARG A 76 -9.90 8.69 -5.11
C ARG A 76 -10.99 8.89 -6.17
N ASP A 77 -10.84 8.24 -7.32
CA ASP A 77 -11.62 8.55 -8.52
C ASP A 77 -12.80 7.57 -8.72
N TYR A 78 -12.75 6.39 -8.10
CA TYR A 78 -13.71 5.30 -8.28
C TYR A 78 -14.10 4.67 -6.92
N SER A 79 -15.37 4.78 -6.57
CA SER A 79 -15.94 4.14 -5.37
C SER A 79 -16.34 2.66 -5.60
N ASP A 80 -15.97 2.08 -6.74
CA ASP A 80 -16.28 0.71 -7.13
C ASP A 80 -15.39 -0.30 -6.40
N THR A 81 -15.99 -1.05 -5.49
CA THR A 81 -15.31 -2.03 -4.64
C THR A 81 -14.64 -3.15 -5.44
N LYS A 82 -15.17 -3.52 -6.62
CA LYS A 82 -14.55 -4.55 -7.45
C LYS A 82 -13.20 -4.09 -7.99
N ILE A 83 -13.11 -2.83 -8.42
CA ILE A 83 -11.85 -2.23 -8.88
C ILE A 83 -10.87 -2.12 -7.71
N LEU A 84 -11.34 -1.69 -6.54
CA LEU A 84 -10.50 -1.57 -5.34
C LEU A 84 -9.90 -2.92 -4.93
N HIS A 85 -10.67 -4.01 -4.99
CA HIS A 85 -10.18 -5.37 -4.73
C HIS A 85 -9.15 -5.83 -5.76
N GLU A 86 -9.39 -5.58 -7.05
CA GLU A 86 -8.44 -5.93 -8.11
C GLU A 86 -7.09 -5.24 -7.88
N LYS A 87 -7.12 -3.93 -7.58
CA LYS A 87 -5.90 -3.15 -7.32
C LYS A 87 -5.20 -3.56 -6.03
N LEU A 88 -5.95 -3.87 -4.97
CA LEU A 88 -5.39 -4.39 -3.73
C LEU A 88 -4.74 -5.77 -3.93
N SER A 89 -5.38 -6.66 -4.71
CA SER A 89 -4.80 -7.98 -5.02
C SER A 89 -3.48 -7.83 -5.77
N ALA A 90 -3.43 -6.98 -6.80
CA ALA A 90 -2.20 -6.73 -7.54
C ALA A 90 -1.07 -6.16 -6.65
N LEU A 91 -1.41 -5.31 -5.66
CA LEU A 91 -0.44 -4.83 -4.68
C LEU A 91 0.05 -5.96 -3.74
N LYS A 92 -0.84 -6.88 -3.34
CA LYS A 92 -0.49 -8.03 -2.50
C LYS A 92 0.47 -9.00 -3.20
N ASP A 93 0.28 -9.21 -4.50
CA ASP A 93 1.14 -10.09 -5.29
C ASP A 93 2.59 -9.57 -5.35
N CYS A 94 2.78 -8.25 -5.41
CA CYS A 94 4.10 -7.61 -5.38
C CYS A 94 4.87 -7.78 -4.07
N ILE A 95 4.18 -8.10 -2.97
CA ILE A 95 4.80 -8.21 -1.63
C ILE A 95 4.87 -9.64 -1.11
N SER A 96 4.20 -10.57 -1.80
CA SER A 96 4.18 -12.00 -1.48
C SER A 96 5.16 -12.80 -2.34
N SER A 97 5.80 -12.15 -3.32
CA SER A 97 6.86 -12.69 -4.19
C SER A 97 8.24 -12.43 -3.59
#